data_AF-A0A6M4IS20-F1
#
_entry.id   AF-A0A6M4IS20-F1
#
_cell.length_a   1.000
_cell.length_b   1.000
_cell.length_c   1.000
_cell.angle_alpha   90.00
_cell.angle_beta   90.00
_cell.angle_gamma   90.00
#
_symmetry.space_group_name_H-M   'P 1'
#
loop_
_entity.id
_entity.type
_entity.pdbx_description
1 polymer ?
#
loop_
_entity_poly.entity_id
_entity_poly.type
_entity_poly.pdbx_seq_one_letter_code
_entity_poly.pdbx_strand_id
1 'polypeptide(L)'
;MMLQSAASPPIPGAWSDAAIRDTIAAIASRSEYQRELTTSLAARALRWLSDLLDALFTSVRGAPYGREITIAVVGLLVALIVARLVIGVRAERALVTARVPRKASVADLTALADAERLAQAGDFTAAAHALFAALLRACAARGEVRLHPSKTTGDYARELRRRNTPSFRPFQSFRSRYDRVIYGEMQCSAGDYAALSTDARHLLGSERAA
;
A
#
# COMPACT_ATOMS: atom_id res chain seq x y z
N MET A 1 46.60 -34.14 -6.88
CA MET A 1 46.13 -33.25 -7.98
C MET A 1 45.07 -34.01 -8.77
N MET A 2 43.82 -33.99 -8.31
CA MET A 2 42.67 -34.60 -9.00
C MET A 2 41.71 -33.47 -9.36
N LEU A 3 41.57 -33.21 -10.66
CA LEU A 3 40.62 -32.26 -11.22
C LEU A 3 39.24 -32.91 -11.18
N GLN A 4 38.42 -32.52 -10.20
CA GLN A 4 37.02 -32.91 -10.16
C GLN A 4 36.28 -32.12 -11.24
N SER A 5 35.90 -32.84 -12.29
CA SER A 5 35.07 -32.35 -13.39
C SER A 5 33.75 -31.81 -12.82
N ALA A 6 33.58 -30.49 -12.84
CA ALA A 6 32.30 -29.85 -12.57
C ALA A 6 31.42 -30.08 -13.81
N ALA A 7 30.44 -30.97 -13.69
CA ALA A 7 29.41 -31.14 -14.70
C ALA A 7 28.64 -29.82 -14.84
N SER A 8 28.76 -29.16 -15.99
CA SER A 8 27.90 -28.04 -16.35
C SER A 8 26.44 -28.50 -16.33
N PRO A 9 25.53 -27.76 -15.66
CA PRO A 9 24.12 -28.13 -15.67
C PRO A 9 23.54 -27.98 -17.08
N PRO A 10 22.60 -28.86 -17.48
CA PRO A 10 21.96 -28.78 -18.79
C PRO A 10 21.17 -27.48 -18.91
N ILE A 11 21.27 -26.82 -20.06
CA ILE A 11 20.35 -25.75 -20.47
C ILE A 11 19.26 -26.39 -21.34
N PRO A 12 18.02 -26.54 -20.83
CA PRO A 12 16.89 -26.56 -21.74
C PRO A 12 15.71 -25.68 -21.26
N GLY A 13 15.00 -25.13 -22.24
CA GLY A 13 13.85 -24.25 -22.07
C GLY A 13 12.66 -24.88 -21.33
N ALA A 14 11.76 -23.98 -20.91
CA ALA A 14 10.55 -24.21 -20.12
C ALA A 14 10.78 -24.77 -18.71
N TRP A 15 11.19 -23.89 -17.81
CA TRP A 15 11.15 -24.14 -16.38
C TRP A 15 9.70 -24.44 -15.97
N SER A 16 9.47 -25.56 -15.29
CA SER A 16 8.15 -25.85 -14.74
C SER A 16 7.84 -24.89 -13.58
N ASP A 17 6.57 -24.52 -13.39
CA ASP A 17 6.15 -23.66 -12.27
C ASP A 17 6.62 -24.21 -10.91
N ALA A 18 6.74 -25.53 -10.79
CA ALA A 18 7.30 -26.17 -9.60
C ALA A 18 8.81 -25.88 -9.44
N ALA A 19 9.60 -26.03 -10.50
CA ALA A 19 11.04 -25.73 -10.47
C ALA A 19 11.31 -24.25 -10.19
N ILE A 20 10.47 -23.34 -10.71
CA ILE A 20 10.55 -21.91 -10.42
C ILE A 20 10.25 -21.66 -8.93
N ARG A 21 9.17 -22.25 -8.39
CA ARG A 21 8.81 -22.10 -6.97
C ARG A 21 9.87 -22.67 -6.03
N ASP A 22 10.43 -23.83 -6.34
CA ASP A 22 11.45 -24.47 -5.51
C ASP A 22 12.76 -23.67 -5.54
N THR A 23 13.12 -23.10 -6.69
CA THR A 23 14.29 -22.21 -6.81
C THR A 23 14.07 -20.92 -6.02
N ILE A 24 12.89 -20.32 -6.09
CA ILE A 24 12.54 -19.14 -5.30
C ILE A 24 12.54 -19.47 -3.80
N ALA A 25 11.97 -20.61 -3.39
CA ALA A 25 11.97 -21.06 -2.00
C ALA A 25 13.40 -21.26 -1.48
N ALA A 26 14.27 -21.87 -2.30
CA ALA A 26 15.67 -22.10 -1.96
C ALA A 26 16.51 -20.80 -1.88
N ILE A 27 16.20 -19.79 -2.71
CA ILE A 27 16.83 -18.46 -2.64
C ILE A 27 16.31 -17.69 -1.43
N ALA A 28 15.00 -17.72 -1.17
CA ALA A 28 14.36 -17.02 -0.06
C ALA A 28 14.70 -17.62 1.31
N SER A 29 15.07 -18.91 1.37
CA SER A 29 15.54 -19.58 2.59
C SER A 29 17.01 -19.34 2.90
N ARG A 30 17.75 -18.59 2.05
CA ARG A 30 19.13 -18.20 2.37
C ARG A 30 19.12 -17.24 3.55
N SER A 31 19.86 -17.61 4.59
CA SER A 31 19.96 -16.90 5.88
C SER A 31 20.49 -15.47 5.74
N GLU A 32 21.22 -15.18 4.66
CA GLU A 32 21.72 -13.84 4.28
C GLU A 32 20.57 -12.90 3.89
N TYR A 33 19.58 -13.38 3.12
CA TYR A 33 18.44 -12.56 2.68
C TYR A 33 17.43 -12.32 3.81
N GLN A 34 17.27 -13.28 4.73
CA GLN A 34 16.43 -13.11 5.92
C GLN A 34 17.07 -12.12 6.91
N ARG A 35 18.40 -12.14 7.11
CA ARG A 35 19.03 -11.29 8.13
C ARG A 35 19.11 -9.80 7.78
N GLU A 36 19.26 -9.40 6.53
CA GLU A 36 19.45 -7.98 6.21
C GLU A 36 18.13 -7.19 6.14
N LEU A 37 17.06 -7.78 5.59
CA LEU A 37 15.78 -7.09 5.40
C LEU A 37 14.91 -7.09 6.66
N THR A 38 14.84 -8.20 7.40
CA THR A 38 13.97 -8.27 8.60
C THR A 38 14.61 -7.57 9.79
N THR A 39 15.93 -7.64 9.95
CA THR A 39 16.59 -7.04 11.13
C THR A 39 16.64 -5.51 11.05
N SER A 40 16.58 -4.92 9.85
CA SER A 40 16.55 -3.46 9.69
C SER A 40 15.14 -2.90 9.84
N LEU A 41 14.20 -3.41 9.04
CA LEU A 41 12.83 -2.88 8.96
C LEU A 41 11.95 -3.36 10.12
N ALA A 42 12.01 -4.66 10.48
CA ALA A 42 11.25 -5.15 11.61
C ALA A 42 11.80 -4.63 12.93
N ALA A 43 13.12 -4.46 13.07
CA ALA A 43 13.66 -3.81 14.26
C ALA A 43 13.33 -2.31 14.31
N ARG A 44 13.20 -1.62 13.18
CA ARG A 44 12.75 -0.23 13.15
C ARG A 44 11.27 -0.11 13.54
N ALA A 45 10.43 -1.03 13.07
CA ALA A 45 9.04 -1.12 13.48
C ALA A 45 8.89 -1.53 14.96
N LEU A 46 9.72 -2.47 15.45
CA LEU A 46 9.74 -2.87 16.85
C LEU A 46 10.19 -1.73 17.76
N ARG A 47 11.21 -0.96 17.33
CA ARG A 47 11.68 0.23 18.06
C ARG A 47 10.60 1.31 18.11
N TRP A 48 9.95 1.61 16.98
CA TRP A 48 8.82 2.53 16.98
C TRP A 48 7.68 2.05 17.91
N LEU A 49 7.38 0.76 17.92
CA LEU A 49 6.36 0.17 18.79
C LEU A 49 6.76 0.22 20.27
N SER A 50 8.04 -0.03 20.60
CA SER A 50 8.53 0.07 21.97
C SER A 50 8.54 1.52 22.46
N ASP A 51 8.95 2.46 21.62
CA ASP A 51 8.97 3.89 21.96
C ASP A 51 7.55 4.41 22.24
N LEU A 52 6.57 3.92 21.48
CA LEU A 52 5.15 4.22 21.69
C LEU A 52 4.64 3.63 23.02
N LEU A 53 5.02 2.39 23.33
CA LEU A 53 4.66 1.73 24.59
C LEU A 53 5.36 2.37 25.80
N ASP A 54 6.61 2.81 25.67
CA ASP A 54 7.36 3.48 26.74
C ASP A 54 6.83 4.88 26.99
N ALA A 55 6.48 5.65 25.94
CA ALA A 55 5.79 6.94 26.08
C ALA A 55 4.43 6.80 26.77
N LEU A 56 3.74 5.69 26.52
CA LEU A 56 2.48 5.34 27.15
C LEU A 56 2.68 4.97 28.63
N PHE A 57 3.63 4.10 28.94
CA PHE A 57 3.93 3.67 30.31
C PHE A 57 4.46 4.80 31.19
N THR A 58 5.28 5.70 30.63
CA THR A 58 5.78 6.89 31.34
C THR A 58 4.68 7.89 31.62
N SER A 59 3.76 8.13 30.68
CA SER A 59 2.58 8.98 30.90
C SER A 59 1.64 8.42 31.97
N VAL A 60 1.51 7.10 32.08
CA VAL A 60 0.67 6.44 33.10
C VAL A 60 1.31 6.47 34.50
N ARG A 61 2.65 6.48 34.61
CA ARG A 61 3.35 6.51 35.91
C ARG A 61 3.42 7.90 36.55
N GLY A 62 3.25 8.98 35.79
CA GLY A 62 3.43 10.36 36.27
C GLY A 62 2.19 11.04 36.88
N ALA A 63 0.97 10.48 36.74
CA ALA A 63 -0.27 11.19 37.10
C ALA A 63 -0.98 10.56 38.32
N PRO A 64 -0.94 11.19 39.52
CA PRO A 64 -1.48 10.62 40.76
C PRO A 64 -3.02 10.49 40.80
N TYR A 65 -3.76 11.20 39.94
CA TYR A 65 -5.23 11.09 39.79
C TYR A 65 -5.67 10.73 38.35
N GLY A 66 -4.71 10.42 37.47
CA GLY A 66 -4.95 10.28 36.03
C GLY A 66 -5.02 8.84 35.52
N ARG A 67 -4.62 7.83 36.30
CA ARG A 67 -4.45 6.45 35.80
C ARG A 67 -5.70 5.90 35.10
N GLU A 68 -6.88 6.04 35.70
CA GLU A 68 -8.12 5.52 35.07
C GLU A 68 -8.53 6.33 33.84
N ILE A 69 -8.41 7.66 33.89
CA ILE A 69 -8.72 8.54 32.77
C ILE A 69 -7.75 8.30 31.61
N THR A 70 -6.45 8.14 31.90
CA THR A 70 -5.42 7.84 30.91
C THR A 70 -5.66 6.47 30.28
N ILE A 71 -5.99 5.44 31.07
CA ILE A 71 -6.33 4.11 30.53
C ILE A 71 -7.59 4.19 29.65
N ALA A 72 -8.61 4.95 30.07
CA ALA A 72 -9.84 5.12 29.29
C ALA A 72 -9.58 5.86 27.96
N VAL A 73 -8.81 6.94 27.97
CA VAL A 73 -8.46 7.72 26.76
C VAL A 73 -7.60 6.88 25.81
N VAL A 74 -6.61 6.17 26.33
CA VAL A 74 -5.74 5.28 25.54
C VAL A 74 -6.53 4.12 24.97
N GLY A 75 -7.38 3.48 25.78
CA GLY A 75 -8.26 2.41 25.33
C GLY A 75 -9.20 2.86 24.23
N LEU A 76 -9.78 4.06 24.35
CA LEU A 76 -10.60 4.68 23.31
C LEU A 76 -9.79 4.95 22.03
N LEU A 77 -8.57 5.45 22.15
CA LEU A 77 -7.70 5.77 21.02
C LEU A 77 -7.27 4.48 20.28
N VAL A 78 -6.91 3.43 21.01
CA VAL A 78 -6.63 2.08 20.47
C VAL A 78 -7.89 1.49 19.81
N ALA A 79 -9.05 1.58 20.46
CA ALA A 79 -10.31 1.09 19.91
C ALA A 79 -10.68 1.82 18.61
N LEU A 80 -10.43 3.13 18.51
CA LEU A 80 -10.63 3.91 17.29
C LEU A 80 -9.68 3.49 16.17
N ILE A 81 -8.40 3.24 16.48
CA ILE A 81 -7.41 2.72 15.52
C ILE A 81 -7.85 1.34 14.99
N VAL A 82 -8.21 0.44 15.89
CA VAL A 82 -8.69 -0.92 15.55
C VAL A 82 -9.98 -0.85 14.74
N ALA A 83 -10.94 -0.02 15.14
CA ALA A 83 -12.18 0.19 14.40
C ALA A 83 -11.90 0.70 12.98
N ARG A 84 -10.99 1.66 12.81
CA ARG A 84 -10.55 2.14 11.49
C ARG A 84 -9.95 1.03 10.64
N LEU A 85 -9.06 0.21 11.20
CA LEU A 85 -8.45 -0.93 10.52
C LEU A 85 -9.50 -1.97 10.11
N VAL A 86 -10.42 -2.31 11.01
CA VAL A 86 -11.49 -3.28 10.75
C VAL A 86 -12.47 -2.77 9.71
N ILE A 87 -12.86 -1.48 9.75
CA ILE A 87 -13.73 -0.86 8.75
C ILE A 87 -13.03 -0.81 7.39
N GLY A 88 -11.76 -0.45 7.33
CA GLY A 88 -10.97 -0.45 6.08
C GLY A 88 -10.91 -1.84 5.44
N VAL A 89 -10.57 -2.86 6.23
CA VAL A 89 -10.49 -4.26 5.74
C VAL A 89 -11.88 -4.83 5.39
N ARG A 90 -12.94 -4.46 6.12
CA ARG A 90 -14.31 -4.92 5.81
C ARG A 90 -14.92 -4.22 4.60
N ALA A 91 -14.65 -2.94 4.41
CA ALA A 91 -15.08 -2.20 3.22
C ALA A 91 -14.41 -2.79 1.96
N GLU A 92 -13.13 -3.16 2.03
CA GLU A 92 -12.45 -3.86 0.94
C GLU A 92 -13.06 -5.24 0.67
N ARG A 93 -13.41 -6.01 1.71
CA ARG A 93 -14.00 -7.35 1.54
C ARG A 93 -15.43 -7.33 0.99
N ALA A 94 -16.25 -6.33 1.34
CA ALA A 94 -17.60 -6.18 0.79
C ALA A 94 -17.61 -5.83 -0.71
N LEU A 95 -16.55 -5.17 -1.20
CA LEU A 95 -16.42 -4.77 -2.60
C LEU A 95 -15.90 -5.89 -3.52
N VAL A 96 -15.26 -6.93 -2.97
CA VAL A 96 -14.71 -8.07 -3.75
C VAL A 96 -15.80 -9.00 -4.29
N THR A 97 -16.98 -9.03 -3.66
CA THR A 97 -18.11 -9.90 -4.07
C THR A 97 -19.06 -9.23 -5.06
N ALA A 98 -19.03 -7.89 -5.18
CA ALA A 98 -19.85 -7.17 -6.15
C ALA A 98 -19.12 -7.13 -7.50
N ARG A 99 -19.65 -7.83 -8.51
CA ARG A 99 -19.46 -7.41 -9.91
C ARG A 99 -19.96 -5.97 -9.99
N VAL A 100 -19.05 -5.00 -9.93
CA VAL A 100 -19.40 -3.57 -9.94
C VAL A 100 -20.15 -3.29 -11.25
N PRO A 101 -21.44 -2.89 -11.20
CA PRO A 101 -22.17 -2.44 -12.38
C PRO A 101 -21.53 -1.16 -12.91
N ARG A 102 -21.56 -1.02 -14.24
CA ARG A 102 -21.00 0.07 -15.06
C ARG A 102 -21.69 1.44 -14.83
N LYS A 103 -21.79 1.92 -13.58
CA LYS A 103 -22.15 3.31 -13.26
C LYS A 103 -21.21 3.83 -12.19
N ALA A 104 -20.03 4.21 -12.64
CA ALA A 104 -19.07 4.98 -11.89
C ALA A 104 -19.31 6.46 -12.19
N SER A 105 -19.74 7.19 -11.16
CA SER A 105 -19.70 8.65 -11.14
C SER A 105 -19.89 9.19 -9.72
N VAL A 106 -20.67 8.49 -8.87
CA VAL A 106 -20.91 8.92 -7.47
C VAL A 106 -19.85 8.38 -6.51
N ALA A 107 -19.41 7.13 -6.68
CA ALA A 107 -18.42 6.49 -5.81
C ALA A 107 -17.00 7.08 -5.93
N ASP A 108 -16.67 7.64 -7.11
CA ASP A 108 -15.36 8.24 -7.37
C ASP A 108 -15.24 9.63 -6.72
N LEU A 109 -16.33 10.40 -6.67
CA LEU A 109 -16.41 11.68 -5.97
C LEU A 109 -16.29 11.50 -4.45
N THR A 110 -16.88 10.44 -3.88
CA THR A 110 -16.76 10.14 -2.44
C THR A 110 -15.33 9.75 -2.05
N ALA A 111 -14.61 9.02 -2.91
CA ALA A 111 -13.25 8.58 -2.60
C ALA A 111 -12.23 9.74 -2.66
N LEU A 112 -12.44 10.71 -3.56
CA LEU A 112 -11.68 11.97 -3.57
C LEU A 112 -11.98 12.83 -2.34
N ALA A 113 -13.26 12.95 -1.96
CA ALA A 113 -13.66 13.70 -0.77
C ALA A 113 -13.06 13.10 0.52
N ASP A 114 -12.96 11.77 0.60
CA ASP A 114 -12.31 11.09 1.73
C ASP A 114 -10.80 11.41 1.80
N ALA A 115 -10.11 11.46 0.65
CA ALA A 115 -8.70 11.86 0.58
C ALA A 115 -8.51 13.31 1.02
N GLU A 116 -9.38 14.22 0.57
CA GLU A 116 -9.34 15.64 0.97
C GLU A 116 -9.59 15.82 2.48
N ARG A 117 -10.55 15.09 3.06
CA ARG A 117 -10.81 15.11 4.50
C ARG A 117 -9.60 14.63 5.31
N LEU A 118 -8.91 13.59 4.86
CA LEU A 118 -7.71 13.07 5.53
C LEU A 118 -6.55 14.07 5.43
N ALA A 119 -6.39 14.72 4.27
CA ALA A 119 -5.38 15.76 4.09
C ALA A 119 -5.65 17.00 4.97
N GLN A 120 -6.92 17.41 5.12
CA GLN A 120 -7.32 18.49 6.04
C GLN A 120 -7.04 18.14 7.50
N ALA A 121 -7.11 16.85 7.86
CA ALA A 121 -6.74 16.35 9.17
C ALA A 121 -5.22 16.22 9.38
N GLY A 122 -4.40 16.55 8.38
CA GLY A 122 -2.95 16.43 8.41
C GLY A 122 -2.40 15.02 8.18
N ASP A 123 -3.27 14.04 7.92
CA ASP A 123 -2.87 12.65 7.64
C ASP A 123 -2.67 12.46 6.13
N PHE A 124 -1.56 13.01 5.63
CA PHE A 124 -1.22 13.01 4.20
C PHE A 124 -0.92 11.60 3.67
N THR A 125 -0.39 10.71 4.51
CA THR A 125 -0.15 9.31 4.13
C THR A 125 -1.47 8.59 3.88
N ALA A 126 -2.43 8.67 4.81
CA ALA A 126 -3.74 8.09 4.60
C ALA A 126 -4.48 8.75 3.42
N ALA A 127 -4.33 10.07 3.26
CA ALA A 127 -4.89 10.80 2.12
C ALA A 127 -4.34 10.28 0.78
N ALA A 128 -3.03 10.01 0.69
CA ALA A 128 -2.41 9.43 -0.50
C ALA A 128 -2.93 8.03 -0.81
N HIS A 129 -3.14 7.18 0.21
CA HIS A 129 -3.78 5.86 0.02
C HIS A 129 -5.22 5.97 -0.48
N ALA A 130 -6.01 6.87 0.10
CA ALA A 130 -7.39 7.12 -0.33
C ALA A 130 -7.44 7.62 -1.79
N LEU A 131 -6.52 8.51 -2.17
CA LEU A 131 -6.39 9.01 -3.53
C LEU A 131 -6.01 7.90 -4.53
N PHE A 132 -5.07 7.02 -4.18
CA PHE A 132 -4.72 5.88 -5.01
C PHE A 132 -5.90 4.91 -5.19
N ALA A 133 -6.66 4.65 -4.12
CA ALA A 133 -7.86 3.83 -4.19
C ALA A 133 -8.93 4.45 -5.12
N ALA A 134 -9.10 5.79 -5.09
CA ALA A 134 -10.00 6.50 -6.00
C ALA A 134 -9.58 6.32 -7.47
N LEU A 135 -8.29 6.46 -7.78
CA LEU A 135 -7.76 6.25 -9.13
C LEU A 135 -7.98 4.81 -9.62
N LEU A 136 -7.73 3.82 -8.77
CA LEU A 136 -7.97 2.42 -9.13
C LEU A 136 -9.45 2.14 -9.41
N ARG A 137 -10.36 2.75 -8.64
CA ARG A 137 -11.81 2.64 -8.89
C ARG A 137 -12.19 3.25 -10.23
N ALA A 138 -11.67 4.43 -10.57
CA ALA A 138 -11.91 5.05 -11.86
C ALA A 138 -11.38 4.18 -13.03
N CYS A 139 -10.18 3.61 -12.92
CA CYS A 139 -9.66 2.67 -13.91
C CYS A 139 -10.53 1.39 -14.01
N ALA A 140 -10.99 0.86 -12.88
CA ALA A 140 -11.83 -0.34 -12.85
C ALA A 140 -13.22 -0.10 -13.43
N ALA A 141 -13.80 1.07 -13.18
CA ALA A 141 -15.05 1.52 -13.75
C ALA A 141 -15.03 1.57 -15.28
N ARG A 142 -13.90 1.99 -15.85
CA ARG A 142 -13.63 1.97 -17.29
C ARG A 142 -13.35 0.57 -17.84
N GLY A 143 -13.24 -0.43 -16.97
CA GLY A 143 -12.85 -1.79 -17.35
C GLY A 143 -11.37 -1.91 -17.73
N GLU A 144 -10.54 -0.91 -17.40
CA GLU A 144 -9.10 -0.89 -17.70
C GLU A 144 -8.32 -1.82 -16.77
N VAL A 145 -8.78 -2.01 -15.53
CA VAL A 145 -8.17 -2.92 -14.55
C VAL A 145 -9.19 -3.73 -13.80
N ARG A 146 -8.77 -4.89 -13.28
CA ARG A 146 -9.57 -5.66 -12.32
C ARG A 146 -9.00 -5.50 -10.92
N LEU A 147 -9.78 -4.95 -10.00
CA LEU A 147 -9.40 -4.82 -8.59
C LEU A 147 -9.23 -6.18 -7.93
N HIS A 148 -8.15 -6.34 -7.16
CA HIS A 148 -7.89 -7.54 -6.39
C HIS A 148 -7.03 -7.21 -5.15
N PRO A 149 -7.33 -7.73 -3.95
CA PRO A 149 -6.59 -7.39 -2.72
C PRO A 149 -5.10 -7.75 -2.78
N SER A 150 -4.76 -8.84 -3.45
CA SER A 150 -3.37 -9.30 -3.57
C SER A 150 -2.57 -8.61 -4.68
N LYS A 151 -3.16 -7.66 -5.43
CA LYS A 151 -2.44 -6.95 -6.48
C LYS A 151 -1.67 -5.77 -5.92
N THR A 152 -0.40 -5.70 -6.28
CA THR A 152 0.48 -4.56 -6.00
C THR A 152 0.23 -3.40 -6.96
N THR A 153 0.74 -2.21 -6.62
CA THR A 153 0.68 -1.03 -7.50
C THR A 153 1.29 -1.30 -8.89
N GLY A 154 2.36 -2.10 -8.93
CA GLY A 154 3.02 -2.55 -10.16
C GLY A 154 2.19 -3.54 -10.99
N ASP A 155 1.33 -4.35 -10.37
CA ASP A 155 0.42 -5.25 -11.09
C ASP A 155 -0.60 -4.47 -11.91
N TYR A 156 -1.17 -3.41 -11.33
CA TYR A 156 -2.09 -2.53 -12.04
C TYR A 156 -1.43 -1.82 -13.21
N ALA A 157 -0.20 -1.31 -13.05
CA ALA A 157 0.55 -0.72 -14.15
C ALA A 157 0.85 -1.73 -15.28
N ARG A 158 1.21 -2.97 -14.93
CA ARG A 158 1.42 -4.05 -15.91
C ARG A 158 0.13 -4.40 -16.65
N GLU A 159 -1.01 -4.41 -15.97
CA GLU A 159 -2.32 -4.67 -16.57
C GLU A 159 -2.73 -3.56 -17.55
N LEU A 160 -2.62 -2.29 -17.14
CA LEU A 160 -2.87 -1.12 -18.00
C LEU A 160 -1.99 -1.15 -19.26
N ARG A 161 -0.70 -1.49 -19.08
CA ARG A 161 0.23 -1.63 -20.19
C ARG A 161 -0.16 -2.76 -21.14
N ARG A 162 -0.51 -3.94 -20.61
CA ARG A 162 -0.90 -5.12 -21.42
C ARG A 162 -2.15 -4.85 -22.24
N ARG A 163 -3.07 -4.03 -21.73
CA ARG A 163 -4.32 -3.64 -22.40
C ARG A 163 -4.15 -2.41 -23.31
N ASN A 164 -2.96 -1.82 -23.36
CA ASN A 164 -2.64 -0.62 -24.15
C ASN A 164 -3.61 0.55 -23.90
N THR A 165 -4.00 0.75 -22.64
CA THR A 165 -4.95 1.80 -22.26
C THR A 165 -4.29 3.18 -22.29
N PRO A 166 -4.97 4.25 -22.73
CA PRO A 166 -4.43 5.61 -22.71
C PRO A 166 -4.03 6.06 -21.29
N SER A 167 -4.71 5.55 -20.27
CA SER A 167 -4.44 5.79 -18.85
C SER A 167 -3.08 5.25 -18.36
N PHE A 168 -2.38 4.40 -19.13
CA PHE A 168 -1.12 3.78 -18.70
C PHE A 168 -0.03 4.80 -18.38
N ARG A 169 0.24 5.75 -19.28
CA ARG A 169 1.33 6.73 -19.11
C ARG A 169 1.08 7.65 -17.91
N PRO A 170 -0.10 8.28 -17.78
CA PRO A 170 -0.44 9.05 -16.58
C PRO A 170 -0.37 8.22 -15.29
N PHE A 171 -0.91 7.00 -15.30
CA PHE A 171 -0.89 6.12 -14.12
C PHE A 171 0.53 5.75 -13.71
N GLN A 172 1.42 5.48 -14.67
CA GLN A 172 2.81 5.16 -14.39
C GLN A 172 3.56 6.34 -13.73
N SER A 173 3.31 7.58 -14.19
CA SER A 173 3.85 8.78 -13.56
C SER A 173 3.35 8.95 -12.13
N PHE A 174 2.04 8.84 -11.92
CA PHE A 174 1.43 8.88 -10.59
C PHE A 174 2.03 7.79 -9.68
N ARG A 175 2.06 6.54 -10.14
CA ARG A 175 2.60 5.40 -9.39
C ARG A 175 4.03 5.63 -8.97
N SER A 176 4.88 6.15 -9.86
CA SER A 176 6.29 6.36 -9.55
C SER A 176 6.49 7.39 -8.44
N ARG A 177 5.66 8.45 -8.42
CA ARG A 177 5.64 9.43 -7.31
C ARG A 177 5.06 8.80 -6.05
N TYR A 178 3.95 8.07 -6.17
CA TYR A 178 3.27 7.42 -5.05
C TYR A 178 4.19 6.41 -4.35
N ASP A 179 4.83 5.52 -5.11
CA ASP A 179 5.76 4.54 -4.56
C ASP A 179 6.94 5.23 -3.86
N ARG A 180 7.45 6.35 -4.39
CA ARG A 180 8.51 7.13 -3.73
C ARG A 180 8.02 7.79 -2.44
N VAL A 181 6.82 8.34 -2.41
CA VAL A 181 6.26 9.03 -1.23
C VAL A 181 5.93 8.03 -0.12
N ILE A 182 5.37 6.87 -0.47
CA ILE A 182 4.92 5.86 0.50
C ILE A 182 6.07 4.95 0.97
N TYR A 183 7.00 4.61 0.09
CA TYR A 183 8.09 3.68 0.41
C TYR A 183 9.47 4.35 0.56
N GLY A 184 9.61 5.62 0.15
CA GLY A 184 10.90 6.33 0.15
C GLY A 184 11.11 7.29 1.31
N GLU A 185 10.06 7.96 1.81
CA GLU A 185 10.15 8.92 2.93
C GLU A 185 9.25 8.51 4.10
N MET A 186 9.70 8.79 5.33
CA MET A 186 9.09 8.25 6.55
C MET A 186 7.67 8.80 6.81
N GLN A 187 7.33 9.96 6.24
CA GLN A 187 6.01 10.60 6.29
C GLN A 187 5.76 11.39 5.01
N CYS A 188 4.56 11.24 4.43
CA CYS A 188 4.14 12.06 3.29
C CYS A 188 3.98 13.52 3.76
N SER A 189 4.66 14.46 3.12
CA SER A 189 4.48 15.88 3.41
C SER A 189 3.23 16.45 2.71
N ALA A 190 2.77 17.61 3.16
CA ALA A 190 1.69 18.34 2.47
C ALA A 190 2.05 18.66 1.00
N GLY A 191 3.32 18.96 0.73
CA GLY A 191 3.81 19.23 -0.63
C GLY A 191 3.78 17.99 -1.53
N ASP A 192 4.16 16.83 -0.97
CA ASP A 192 4.09 15.55 -1.68
C ASP A 192 2.65 15.16 -2.02
N TYR A 193 1.75 15.32 -1.06
CA TYR A 193 0.33 15.08 -1.26
C TYR A 193 -0.26 16.03 -2.32
N ALA A 194 0.07 17.32 -2.28
CA ALA A 194 -0.42 18.28 -3.27
C ALA A 194 0.03 17.92 -4.70
N ALA A 195 1.28 17.46 -4.85
CA ALA A 195 1.78 16.99 -6.13
C ALA A 195 1.07 15.71 -6.61
N LEU A 196 0.87 14.73 -5.71
CA LEU A 196 0.10 13.52 -6.01
C LEU A 196 -1.36 13.83 -6.39
N SER A 197 -1.98 14.74 -5.67
CA SER A 197 -3.35 15.20 -5.91
C SER A 197 -3.48 15.86 -7.29
N THR A 198 -2.49 16.64 -7.71
CA THR A 198 -2.45 17.25 -9.04
C THR A 198 -2.35 16.19 -10.14
N ASP A 199 -1.44 15.23 -10.00
CA ASP A 199 -1.28 14.11 -10.94
C ASP A 199 -2.58 13.28 -11.05
N ALA A 200 -3.22 13.01 -9.91
CA ALA A 200 -4.48 12.27 -9.86
C ALA A 200 -5.63 13.04 -10.53
N ARG A 201 -5.76 14.35 -10.27
CA ARG A 201 -6.78 15.19 -10.92
C ARG A 201 -6.57 15.27 -12.42
N HIS A 202 -5.33 15.28 -12.92
CA HIS A 202 -5.08 15.21 -14.35
C HIS A 202 -5.58 13.90 -14.94
N LEU A 203 -5.37 12.77 -14.27
CA LEU A 203 -5.82 11.45 -14.71
C LEU A 203 -7.35 11.29 -14.69
N LEU A 204 -8.01 11.95 -13.74
CA LEU A 204 -9.48 11.97 -13.63
C LEU A 204 -10.13 13.06 -14.51
N GLY A 205 -9.39 14.13 -14.81
CA GLY A 205 -9.86 15.32 -15.52
C GLY A 205 -9.60 15.32 -17.02
N SER A 206 -8.56 14.61 -17.50
CA SER A 206 -8.33 14.36 -18.94
C SER A 206 -9.50 13.64 -19.62
N GLU A 207 -10.47 13.15 -18.84
CA GLU A 207 -11.69 12.50 -19.30
C GLU A 207 -12.90 13.43 -19.46
N ARG A 208 -12.87 14.69 -18.99
CA ARG A 208 -13.99 15.61 -19.25
C ARG A 208 -13.92 16.28 -20.62
N ALA A 209 -12.81 16.13 -21.34
CA ALA A 209 -12.54 16.80 -22.60
C ALA A 209 -12.52 15.86 -23.83
N ALA A 210 -12.86 14.57 -23.65
CA ALA A 210 -13.00 13.57 -24.71
C ALA A 210 -14.43 13.03 -24.74
#